data_AF-A0A8H4PK36-F1
#
_entry.id   AF-A0A8H4PK36-F1
#
_cell.length_a   1.000
_cell.length_b   1.000
_cell.length_c   1.000
_cell.angle_alpha   90.00
_cell.angle_beta   90.00
_cell.angle_gamma   90.00
#
_symmetry.space_group_name_H-M   'P 1'
#
loop_
_entity.id
_entity.type
_entity.pdbx_description
1 polymer ?
#
loop_
_entity_poly.entity_id
_entity_poly.type
_entity_poly.pdbx_seq_one_letter_code
_entity_poly.pdbx_strand_id
1 'polypeptide(L)'
;MVFSVTAGDFNAFHITWQTAATRDRGTDIAEWGNTIDLAFSNIQWAETTVENHLQTTSDHFILSITLPTRPKVPAIPTRKKVDDEERFLEVITEGTRAISPSRPDDIPALDKRSEGLTSLLQTAIDASCKTMTARRAFTRKEIRAATARLRKITRKTKRDFRRKQINGLWRLEDIFRITRWTKGSSQFCPPPPEFDNNVYETQLQKAEEAGDATTSTGNTSSGADNSKVGLLKNAWPVVGELIRQLYEQCPKIGYHPKCFKHAEVVMIPKLGKRNLSSPRSWRPISLLSCLGKGRERLIARRMTYASVTRGVVHPRQIGALPKRSAVGLVASLTKAIEQTVVAGKVIMVSTADVQVAFNAVMRNRLTLRLRQQGWPDPVSRWAASFMTDRYARIRLQGTLTEDARLNCGLPQGSSASPILFLLHTQPVPYIRSTDEVTITQSIKAKFVAPAQRFSYADDTAMIRTGNSLEETAALVTMDLENLFNGEQRTASPLTTQKLKN
;
A
#
# COMPACT_ATOMS: atom_id res chain seq x y z
N MET A 1 -31.84 8.55 -16.73
CA MET A 1 -32.56 9.50 -15.87
C MET A 1 -31.63 9.96 -14.77
N VAL A 2 -31.44 11.27 -14.62
CA VAL A 2 -30.69 11.84 -13.50
C VAL A 2 -31.63 11.88 -12.29
N PHE A 3 -31.31 11.13 -11.24
CA PHE A 3 -32.02 11.23 -9.96
C PHE A 3 -31.49 12.46 -9.22
N SER A 4 -32.37 13.37 -8.86
CA SER A 4 -32.00 14.64 -8.23
C SER A 4 -32.90 14.92 -7.04
N VAL A 5 -32.29 15.29 -5.92
CA VAL A 5 -32.95 15.91 -4.78
C VAL A 5 -32.44 17.34 -4.71
N THR A 6 -33.37 18.29 -4.71
CA THR A 6 -33.06 19.72 -4.58
C THR A 6 -33.72 20.21 -3.30
N ALA A 7 -32.92 20.74 -2.37
CA ALA A 7 -33.40 21.36 -1.15
C ALA A 7 -32.71 22.71 -0.98
N GLY A 8 -33.44 23.71 -0.50
CA GLY A 8 -32.89 25.04 -0.27
C GLY A 8 -33.89 26.01 0.32
N ASP A 9 -33.36 27.17 0.70
CA ASP A 9 -34.08 28.26 1.33
C ASP A 9 -34.70 29.14 0.22
N PHE A 10 -36.04 29.15 0.12
CA PHE A 10 -36.73 29.98 -0.89
C PHE A 10 -37.33 31.21 -0.24
N ASN A 11 -36.87 32.39 -0.68
CA ASN A 11 -37.47 33.65 -0.28
C ASN A 11 -38.80 33.84 -1.01
N ALA A 12 -39.91 33.83 -0.26
CA ALA A 12 -41.27 33.93 -0.80
C ALA A 12 -41.52 35.26 -1.57
N PHE A 13 -40.68 36.28 -1.36
CA PHE A 13 -40.79 37.59 -2.00
C PHE A 13 -39.92 37.76 -3.26
N HIS A 14 -39.14 36.75 -3.68
CA HIS A 14 -38.24 36.91 -4.82
C HIS A 14 -38.98 36.89 -6.17
N ILE A 15 -38.94 38.02 -6.89
CA ILE A 15 -39.81 38.33 -8.04
C ILE A 15 -39.69 37.35 -9.23
N THR A 16 -38.57 36.64 -9.36
CA THR A 16 -38.31 35.71 -10.47
C THR A 16 -39.13 34.42 -10.41
N TRP A 17 -39.80 34.14 -9.29
CA TRP A 17 -40.63 32.94 -9.09
C TRP A 17 -42.14 33.22 -9.21
N GLN A 18 -42.54 34.48 -9.44
CA GLN A 18 -43.93 34.90 -9.53
C GLN A 18 -44.34 34.99 -11.00
N THR A 19 -44.91 33.92 -11.57
CA THR A 19 -45.19 33.80 -13.01
C THR A 19 -46.53 34.36 -13.48
N ALA A 20 -47.19 35.27 -12.73
CA ALA A 20 -48.51 35.81 -13.09
C ALA A 20 -48.64 37.34 -12.93
N ALA A 21 -49.52 37.94 -13.77
CA ALA A 21 -49.79 39.37 -13.82
C ALA A 21 -50.35 39.92 -12.48
N THR A 22 -49.94 41.12 -12.11
CA THR A 22 -50.11 41.72 -10.78
C THR A 22 -51.52 42.15 -10.37
N ARG A 23 -52.55 41.96 -11.20
CA ARG A 23 -53.86 42.61 -10.99
C ARG A 23 -54.92 41.81 -10.22
N ASP A 24 -54.72 40.51 -9.98
CA ASP A 24 -55.64 39.66 -9.19
C ASP A 24 -54.88 38.77 -8.20
N ARG A 25 -54.13 39.37 -7.25
CA ARG A 25 -53.52 38.60 -6.16
C ARG A 25 -54.51 38.47 -5.00
N GLY A 26 -54.72 37.24 -4.52
CA GLY A 26 -55.22 37.02 -3.16
C GLY A 26 -54.22 37.55 -2.12
N THR A 27 -54.67 37.74 -0.87
CA THR A 27 -53.84 38.27 0.23
C THR A 27 -52.53 37.50 0.40
N ASP A 28 -51.44 38.22 0.72
CA ASP A 28 -50.10 37.65 0.91
C ASP A 28 -50.13 36.43 1.85
N ILE A 29 -49.41 35.38 1.46
CA ILE A 29 -49.56 34.03 2.02
C ILE A 29 -49.04 33.93 3.48
N ALA A 30 -48.29 34.92 3.97
CA ALA A 30 -47.96 35.04 5.40
C ALA A 30 -47.44 36.45 5.75
N GLU A 31 -47.97 37.07 6.81
CA GLU A 31 -47.43 38.33 7.38
C GLU A 31 -46.21 38.10 8.30
N TRP A 32 -45.84 36.85 8.60
CA TRP A 32 -44.92 36.51 9.70
C TRP A 32 -43.77 35.55 9.31
N GLY A 33 -43.27 35.60 8.07
CA GLY A 33 -42.09 34.79 7.71
C GLY A 33 -41.55 35.04 6.30
N ASN A 34 -40.23 35.20 6.16
CA ASN A 34 -39.57 35.59 4.90
C ASN A 34 -39.05 34.41 4.05
N THR A 35 -39.05 33.19 4.59
CA THR A 35 -38.37 32.04 3.98
C THR A 35 -39.19 30.76 4.13
N ILE A 36 -39.34 30.01 3.04
CA ILE A 36 -39.96 28.68 3.04
C ILE A 36 -38.87 27.64 2.73
N ASP A 37 -38.70 26.66 3.61
CA ASP A 37 -37.81 25.52 3.38
C ASP A 37 -38.53 24.50 2.49
N LEU A 38 -38.07 24.32 1.24
CA LEU A 38 -38.69 23.38 0.28
C LEU A 38 -37.70 22.29 -0.15
N ALA A 39 -38.22 21.07 -0.30
CA ALA A 39 -37.49 19.92 -0.80
C ALA A 39 -38.24 19.25 -1.95
N PHE A 40 -37.61 19.15 -3.12
CA PHE A 40 -38.15 18.46 -4.29
C PHE A 40 -37.33 17.22 -4.60
N SER A 41 -38.01 16.12 -4.90
CA SER A 41 -37.38 14.86 -5.30
C SER A 41 -38.15 14.25 -6.46
N ASN A 42 -37.42 13.82 -7.49
CA ASN A 42 -37.99 13.01 -8.57
C ASN A 42 -37.84 11.49 -8.32
N ILE A 43 -37.46 11.10 -7.10
CA ILE A 43 -37.32 9.70 -6.68
C ILE A 43 -38.68 9.21 -6.18
N GLN A 44 -39.25 8.21 -6.88
CA GLN A 44 -40.53 7.60 -6.53
C GLN A 44 -40.48 7.02 -5.10
N TRP A 45 -41.45 7.38 -4.25
CA TRP A 45 -41.56 7.03 -2.82
C TRP A 45 -40.54 7.68 -1.87
N ALA A 46 -39.89 8.79 -2.28
CA ALA A 46 -39.21 9.64 -1.31
C ALA A 46 -40.22 10.29 -0.35
N GLU A 47 -39.92 10.26 0.94
CA GLU A 47 -40.73 10.87 2.00
C GLU A 47 -39.93 11.96 2.70
N THR A 48 -40.58 13.05 3.09
CA THR A 48 -39.95 14.16 3.83
C THR A 48 -40.69 14.36 5.14
N THR A 49 -39.96 14.40 6.26
CA THR A 49 -40.50 14.67 7.59
C THR A 49 -39.87 15.93 8.18
N VAL A 50 -40.65 16.70 8.93
CA VAL A 50 -40.14 17.84 9.71
C VAL A 50 -39.63 17.31 11.05
N GLU A 51 -38.35 17.49 11.34
CA GLU A 51 -37.73 17.03 12.58
C GLU A 51 -37.80 18.09 13.68
N ASN A 52 -38.99 18.26 14.25
CA ASN A 52 -39.26 19.26 15.31
C ASN A 52 -38.32 19.14 16.51
N HIS A 53 -37.80 17.95 16.78
CA HIS A 53 -36.89 17.68 17.90
C HIS A 53 -35.45 18.17 17.67
N LEU A 54 -35.12 18.58 16.44
CA LEU A 54 -33.81 19.15 16.08
C LEU A 54 -33.86 20.68 15.92
N GLN A 55 -35.02 21.30 16.19
CA GLN A 55 -35.23 22.72 16.00
C GLN A 55 -34.18 23.55 16.75
N THR A 56 -33.41 24.33 15.99
CA THR A 56 -32.57 25.40 16.53
C THR A 56 -33.45 26.63 16.77
N THR A 57 -33.04 27.58 17.62
CA THR A 57 -33.79 28.83 17.90
C THR A 57 -33.87 29.79 16.69
N SER A 58 -33.70 29.28 15.48
CA SER A 58 -33.83 29.95 14.19
C SER A 58 -35.21 29.65 13.60
N ASP A 59 -35.75 30.56 12.80
CA ASP A 59 -37.05 30.42 12.13
C ASP A 59 -37.08 29.37 10.98
N HIS A 60 -36.12 28.43 10.95
CA HIS A 60 -36.02 27.36 9.96
C HIS A 60 -36.44 26.02 10.54
N PHE A 61 -37.15 25.23 9.74
CA PHE A 61 -37.52 23.87 10.07
C PHE A 61 -36.51 22.88 9.49
N ILE A 62 -36.01 21.97 10.32
CA ILE A 62 -35.10 20.93 9.84
C ILE A 62 -35.91 19.86 9.12
N LEU A 63 -35.71 19.75 7.80
CA LEU A 63 -36.33 18.73 6.97
C LEU A 63 -35.42 17.49 6.86
N SER A 64 -35.98 16.31 7.13
CA SER A 64 -35.34 15.02 6.92
C SER A 64 -35.98 14.33 5.72
N ILE A 65 -35.20 14.11 4.66
CA ILE A 65 -35.67 13.45 3.44
C ILE A 65 -35.22 11.99 3.47
N THR A 66 -36.18 11.08 3.58
CA THR A 66 -35.97 9.64 3.52
C THR A 66 -36.13 9.16 2.08
N LEU A 67 -35.01 8.73 1.48
CA LEU A 67 -35.04 8.12 0.15
C LEU A 67 -35.25 6.61 0.27
N PRO A 68 -36.13 6.00 -0.55
CA PRO A 68 -36.33 4.57 -0.61
C PRO A 68 -35.12 3.93 -1.29
N THR A 69 -34.05 3.74 -0.52
CA THR A 69 -33.00 2.83 -0.98
C THR A 69 -33.61 1.44 -1.02
N ARG A 70 -33.60 0.76 -2.17
CA ARG A 70 -33.46 -0.70 -2.11
C ARG A 70 -32.12 -0.91 -1.45
N PRO A 71 -32.02 -1.42 -0.21
CA PRO A 71 -30.73 -1.85 0.27
C PRO A 71 -30.33 -3.01 -0.64
N LYS A 72 -29.40 -2.79 -1.57
CA LYS A 72 -28.50 -3.88 -1.91
C LYS A 72 -27.85 -4.23 -0.58
N VAL A 73 -28.29 -5.32 0.03
CA VAL A 73 -27.70 -5.86 1.24
C VAL A 73 -26.20 -5.81 1.02
N PRO A 74 -25.42 -5.06 1.81
CA PRO A 74 -23.99 -4.97 1.60
C PRO A 74 -23.47 -6.39 1.63
N ALA A 75 -22.88 -6.86 0.52
CA ALA A 75 -22.38 -8.22 0.41
C ALA A 75 -21.46 -8.46 1.61
N ILE A 76 -21.94 -9.28 2.55
CA ILE A 76 -21.18 -9.66 3.74
C ILE A 76 -19.91 -10.32 3.21
N PRO A 77 -18.70 -10.01 3.73
CA PRO A 77 -17.49 -10.67 3.30
C PRO A 77 -17.65 -12.19 3.48
N THR A 78 -17.89 -12.90 2.38
CA THR A 78 -18.11 -14.32 2.38
C THR A 78 -16.76 -15.01 2.53
N ARG A 79 -16.66 -15.91 3.51
CA ARG A 79 -15.48 -16.76 3.63
C ARG A 79 -15.80 -18.08 2.96
N LYS A 80 -15.15 -18.36 1.82
CA LYS A 80 -15.08 -19.70 1.28
C LYS A 80 -14.06 -20.52 2.07
N LYS A 81 -14.46 -21.72 2.48
CA LYS A 81 -13.62 -22.77 3.08
C LYS A 81 -13.89 -24.03 2.27
N VAL A 82 -12.84 -24.80 1.97
CA VAL A 82 -13.01 -26.14 1.40
C VAL A 82 -13.80 -26.96 2.39
N ASP A 83 -14.93 -27.46 1.93
CA ASP A 83 -15.80 -28.35 2.70
C ASP A 83 -15.44 -29.81 2.42
N ASP A 84 -15.03 -30.08 1.18
CA ASP A 84 -14.64 -31.38 0.65
C ASP A 84 -13.28 -31.26 -0.06
N GLU A 85 -12.22 -31.71 0.62
CA GLU A 85 -10.84 -31.61 0.11
C GLU A 85 -10.57 -32.60 -1.03
N GLU A 86 -11.18 -33.79 -1.00
CA GLU A 86 -11.03 -34.79 -2.07
C GLU A 86 -11.66 -34.29 -3.36
N ARG A 87 -12.92 -33.83 -3.30
CA ARG A 87 -13.60 -33.24 -4.45
C ARG A 87 -12.87 -32.01 -4.99
N PHE A 88 -12.29 -31.18 -4.11
CA PHE A 88 -11.48 -30.05 -4.55
C PHE A 88 -10.26 -30.51 -5.37
N LEU A 89 -9.55 -31.53 -4.90
CA LEU A 89 -8.38 -32.08 -5.60
C LEU A 89 -8.75 -32.80 -6.89
N GLU A 90 -9.87 -33.53 -6.93
CA GLU A 90 -10.40 -34.17 -8.14
C GLU A 90 -10.69 -33.14 -9.24
N VAL A 91 -11.43 -32.07 -8.91
CA VAL A 91 -11.75 -31.00 -9.88
C VAL A 91 -10.48 -30.32 -10.39
N ILE A 92 -9.51 -30.06 -9.50
CA ILE A 92 -8.22 -29.50 -9.90
C ILE A 92 -7.49 -30.46 -10.83
N THR A 93 -7.40 -31.74 -10.48
CA THR A 93 -6.70 -32.76 -11.26
C THR A 93 -7.30 -32.92 -12.65
N GLU A 94 -8.62 -33.03 -12.75
CA GLU A 94 -9.32 -33.10 -14.03
C GLU A 94 -9.04 -31.85 -14.88
N GLY A 95 -9.21 -30.67 -14.28
CA GLY A 95 -9.04 -29.41 -15.00
C GLY A 95 -7.60 -29.11 -15.42
N THR A 96 -6.59 -29.69 -14.77
CA THR A 96 -5.19 -29.54 -15.24
C THR A 96 -4.96 -30.15 -16.62
N ARG A 97 -5.75 -31.14 -17.05
CA ARG A 97 -5.63 -31.75 -18.39
C ARG A 97 -5.92 -30.77 -19.52
N ALA A 98 -6.74 -29.75 -19.25
CA ALA A 98 -7.05 -28.68 -20.20
C ALA A 98 -5.95 -27.61 -20.30
N ILE A 99 -4.99 -27.61 -19.36
CA ILE A 99 -3.85 -26.68 -19.36
C ILE A 99 -2.70 -27.36 -20.10
N SER A 100 -2.14 -26.69 -21.11
CA SER A 100 -1.00 -27.25 -21.85
C SER A 100 0.10 -27.70 -20.89
N PRO A 101 0.72 -28.87 -21.07
CA PRO A 101 1.90 -29.27 -20.30
C PRO A 101 3.17 -28.59 -20.81
N SER A 102 3.18 -28.05 -22.04
CA SER A 102 4.36 -27.43 -22.64
C SER A 102 4.70 -26.09 -21.99
N ARG A 103 5.98 -25.89 -21.69
CA ARG A 103 6.46 -24.66 -21.07
C ARG A 103 6.07 -23.43 -21.91
N PRO A 104 5.46 -22.38 -21.33
CA PRO A 104 5.04 -21.21 -22.11
C PRO A 104 6.29 -20.44 -22.57
N ASP A 105 6.42 -20.21 -23.87
CA ASP A 105 7.60 -19.65 -24.53
C ASP A 105 7.39 -18.24 -25.08
N ASP A 106 6.13 -17.83 -25.25
CA ASP A 106 5.74 -16.49 -25.67
C ASP A 106 4.73 -15.81 -24.72
N ILE A 107 4.36 -14.57 -25.04
CA ILE A 107 3.42 -13.76 -24.26
C ILE A 107 2.00 -14.36 -24.28
N PRO A 108 1.40 -14.72 -25.43
CA PRO A 108 0.10 -15.38 -25.49
C PRO A 108 0.01 -16.67 -24.67
N ALA A 109 1.03 -17.54 -24.72
CA ALA A 109 1.08 -18.77 -23.95
C ALA A 109 1.18 -18.51 -22.45
N LEU A 110 1.93 -17.48 -22.02
CA LEU A 110 1.96 -17.04 -20.62
C LEU A 110 0.58 -16.57 -20.13
N ASP A 111 -0.09 -15.71 -20.91
CA ASP A 111 -1.43 -15.22 -20.56
C ASP A 111 -2.42 -16.40 -20.48
N LYS A 112 -2.47 -17.25 -21.51
CA LYS A 112 -3.35 -18.43 -21.56
C LYS A 112 -3.13 -19.37 -20.38
N ARG A 113 -1.87 -19.66 -20.01
CA ARG A 113 -1.55 -20.52 -18.86
C ARG A 113 -1.99 -19.86 -17.55
N SER A 114 -1.70 -18.58 -17.37
CA SER A 114 -2.04 -17.86 -16.14
C SER A 114 -3.55 -17.75 -15.94
N GLU A 115 -4.30 -17.45 -17.01
CA GLU A 115 -5.76 -17.43 -17.01
C GLU A 115 -6.34 -18.82 -16.78
N GLY A 116 -5.80 -19.85 -17.43
CA GLY A 116 -6.21 -21.25 -17.22
C GLY A 116 -6.05 -21.69 -15.76
N LEU A 117 -4.91 -21.39 -15.14
CA LEU A 117 -4.67 -21.69 -13.72
C LEU A 117 -5.59 -20.90 -12.79
N THR A 118 -5.81 -19.61 -13.05
CA THR A 118 -6.71 -18.78 -12.25
C THR A 118 -8.16 -19.25 -12.36
N SER A 119 -8.63 -19.55 -13.57
CA SER A 119 -9.98 -20.07 -13.83
C SER A 119 -10.17 -21.45 -13.20
N LEU A 120 -9.20 -22.36 -13.35
CA LEU A 120 -9.24 -23.68 -12.71
C LEU A 120 -9.41 -23.57 -11.19
N LEU A 121 -8.61 -22.72 -10.54
CA LEU A 121 -8.73 -22.48 -9.10
C LEU A 121 -10.10 -21.91 -8.73
N GLN A 122 -10.62 -20.96 -9.51
CA GLN A 122 -11.93 -20.37 -9.27
C GLN A 122 -13.06 -21.41 -9.42
N THR A 123 -13.05 -22.21 -10.48
CA THR A 123 -14.01 -23.29 -10.71
C THR A 123 -13.97 -24.34 -9.60
N ALA A 124 -12.78 -24.77 -9.18
CA ALA A 124 -12.63 -25.71 -8.07
C ALA A 124 -13.16 -25.13 -6.76
N ILE A 125 -12.88 -23.86 -6.48
CA ILE A 125 -13.42 -23.15 -5.31
C ILE A 125 -14.95 -23.10 -5.36
N ASP A 126 -15.53 -22.80 -6.51
CA ASP A 126 -16.98 -22.70 -6.66
C ASP A 126 -17.67 -24.06 -6.55
N ALA A 127 -17.01 -25.14 -6.99
CA ALA A 127 -17.53 -26.50 -6.94
C ALA A 127 -17.41 -27.15 -5.55
N SER A 128 -16.38 -26.82 -4.76
CA SER A 128 -16.06 -27.56 -3.52
C SER A 128 -16.12 -26.73 -2.22
N CYS A 129 -16.21 -25.40 -2.31
CA CYS A 129 -16.23 -24.56 -1.11
C CYS A 129 -17.65 -24.10 -0.76
N LYS A 130 -18.05 -24.30 0.50
CA LYS A 130 -19.25 -23.66 1.05
C LYS A 130 -18.99 -22.19 1.35
N THR A 131 -19.97 -21.36 1.04
CA THR A 131 -19.97 -19.95 1.43
C THR A 131 -20.37 -19.82 2.89
N MET A 132 -19.42 -19.47 3.76
CA MET A 132 -19.75 -19.11 5.13
C MET A 132 -20.24 -17.67 5.20
N THR A 133 -21.49 -17.49 5.63
CA THR A 133 -22.00 -16.21 6.14
C THR A 133 -21.26 -15.87 7.42
N ALA A 134 -20.75 -14.64 7.50
CA ALA A 134 -20.09 -14.18 8.72
C ALA A 134 -21.08 -14.24 9.89
N ARG A 135 -20.68 -14.86 11.02
CA ARG A 135 -21.45 -14.81 12.27
C ARG A 135 -21.73 -13.34 12.64
N ARG A 136 -22.95 -13.09 13.13
CA ARG A 136 -23.54 -11.84 13.63
C ARG A 136 -22.56 -10.66 13.67
N ALA A 137 -22.80 -9.65 12.83
CA ALA A 137 -22.02 -8.42 12.83
C ALA A 137 -22.17 -7.72 14.19
N PHE A 138 -21.12 -7.76 15.02
CA PHE A 138 -21.04 -6.94 16.22
C PHE A 138 -21.18 -5.46 15.84
N THR A 139 -21.88 -4.68 16.66
CA THR A 139 -22.01 -3.24 16.40
C THR A 139 -20.62 -2.59 16.42
N ARG A 140 -20.44 -1.49 15.66
CA ARG A 140 -19.16 -0.75 15.62
C ARG A 140 -18.67 -0.35 17.02
N LYS A 141 -19.58 -0.15 17.97
CA LYS A 141 -19.29 0.20 19.37
C LYS A 141 -18.69 -0.99 20.14
N GLU A 142 -19.28 -2.18 19.99
CA GLU A 142 -18.80 -3.42 20.61
C GLU A 142 -17.43 -3.83 20.07
N ILE A 143 -17.24 -3.79 18.74
CA ILE A 143 -15.94 -4.11 18.12
C ILE A 143 -14.86 -3.13 18.60
N ARG A 144 -15.16 -1.83 18.67
CA ARG A 144 -14.21 -0.82 19.15
C ARG A 144 -13.85 -1.05 20.62
N ALA A 145 -14.83 -1.32 21.47
CA ALA A 145 -14.62 -1.58 22.89
C ALA A 145 -13.80 -2.87 23.11
N ALA A 146 -14.16 -3.96 22.44
CA ALA A 146 -13.44 -5.23 22.52
C ALA A 146 -12.01 -5.10 21.99
N THR A 147 -11.82 -4.43 20.85
CA THR A 147 -10.48 -4.18 20.27
C THR A 147 -9.63 -3.31 21.19
N ALA A 148 -10.21 -2.29 21.82
CA ALA A 148 -9.50 -1.43 22.77
C ALA A 148 -9.07 -2.21 24.03
N ARG A 149 -9.95 -3.04 24.59
CA ARG A 149 -9.65 -3.91 25.73
C ARG A 149 -8.54 -4.91 25.39
N LEU A 150 -8.67 -5.61 24.26
CA LEU A 150 -7.66 -6.56 23.81
C LEU A 150 -6.29 -5.87 23.61
N ARG A 151 -6.26 -4.72 22.94
CA ARG A 151 -5.02 -3.94 22.76
C ARG A 151 -4.40 -3.50 24.09
N LYS A 152 -5.22 -3.07 25.06
CA LYS A 152 -4.75 -2.66 26.40
C LYS A 152 -4.11 -3.84 27.13
N ILE A 153 -4.78 -5.00 27.12
CA ILE A 153 -4.29 -6.23 27.71
C ILE A 153 -3.00 -6.67 27.02
N THR A 154 -2.99 -6.82 25.69
CA THR A 154 -1.80 -7.24 24.94
C THR A 154 -0.62 -6.29 25.16
N ARG A 155 -0.84 -4.97 25.20
CA ARG A 155 0.22 -3.99 25.49
C ARG A 155 0.76 -4.15 26.91
N LYS A 156 -0.12 -4.28 27.91
CA LYS A 156 0.26 -4.50 29.31
C LYS A 156 1.06 -5.79 29.44
N THR A 157 0.52 -6.91 28.97
CA THR A 157 1.18 -8.23 29.03
C THR A 157 2.53 -8.23 28.30
N LYS A 158 2.62 -7.64 27.10
CA LYS A 158 3.92 -7.53 26.38
C LYS A 158 4.91 -6.64 27.12
N ARG A 159 4.46 -5.53 27.72
CA ARG A 159 5.32 -4.63 28.51
C ARG A 159 5.83 -5.34 29.76
N ASP A 160 4.94 -6.01 30.49
CA ASP A 160 5.27 -6.73 31.72
C ASP A 160 6.20 -7.92 31.43
N PHE A 161 5.94 -8.66 30.36
CA PHE A 161 6.84 -9.71 29.87
C PHE A 161 8.23 -9.18 29.53
N ARG A 162 8.32 -8.09 28.75
CA ARG A 162 9.60 -7.45 28.41
C ARG A 162 10.32 -6.91 29.65
N ARG A 163 9.59 -6.29 30.58
CA ARG A 163 10.16 -5.74 31.80
C ARG A 163 10.72 -6.86 32.70
N LYS A 164 10.01 -7.98 32.83
CA LYS A 164 10.51 -9.18 33.53
C LYS A 164 11.73 -9.79 32.86
N GLN A 165 11.75 -9.86 31.52
CA GLN A 165 12.89 -10.38 30.77
C GLN A 165 14.12 -9.47 30.90
N ILE A 166 13.95 -8.15 30.77
CA ILE A 166 15.04 -7.17 30.88
C ILE A 166 15.59 -7.12 32.32
N ASN A 167 14.71 -7.10 33.33
CA ASN A 167 15.12 -7.08 34.74
C ASN A 167 15.77 -8.39 35.20
N GLY A 168 15.64 -9.47 34.41
CA GLY A 168 16.28 -10.76 34.66
C GLY A 168 17.61 -10.94 33.91
N LEU A 169 18.09 -9.93 33.19
CA LEU A 169 19.37 -9.97 32.47
C LEU A 169 20.53 -9.75 33.45
N TRP A 170 21.40 -10.74 33.60
CA TRP A 170 22.60 -10.61 34.45
C TRP A 170 23.89 -11.06 33.76
N ARG A 171 23.80 -11.77 32.61
CA ARG A 171 24.96 -12.22 31.83
C ARG A 171 24.89 -11.76 30.37
N LEU A 172 26.05 -11.64 29.71
CA LEU A 172 26.17 -11.30 28.28
C LEU A 172 25.36 -12.28 27.39
N GLU A 173 25.29 -13.56 27.74
CA GLU A 173 24.48 -14.57 27.03
C GLU A 173 22.97 -14.30 27.05
N ASP A 174 22.46 -13.65 28.12
CA ASP A 174 21.05 -13.29 28.24
C ASP A 174 20.69 -12.15 27.27
N ILE A 175 21.64 -11.25 27.01
CA ILE A 175 21.52 -10.22 25.95
C ILE A 175 21.40 -10.91 24.59
N PHE A 176 22.18 -11.96 24.33
CA PHE A 176 22.04 -12.76 23.10
C PHE A 176 20.68 -13.48 23.01
N ARG A 177 20.11 -13.97 24.12
CA ARG A 177 18.74 -14.57 24.12
C ARG A 177 17.63 -13.55 23.84
N ILE A 178 17.73 -12.32 24.32
CA ILE A 178 16.70 -11.28 24.09
C ILE A 178 16.86 -10.62 22.70
N THR A 179 18.08 -10.49 22.21
CA THR A 179 18.34 -10.07 20.82
C THR A 179 18.02 -11.18 19.83
N ARG A 180 17.92 -12.46 20.24
CA ARG A 180 17.46 -13.57 19.38
C ARG A 180 16.11 -13.32 18.69
N TRP A 181 15.28 -12.41 19.20
CA TRP A 181 14.00 -12.00 18.59
C TRP A 181 14.17 -11.08 17.37
N THR A 182 15.37 -10.56 17.11
CA THR A 182 15.73 -9.94 15.83
C THR A 182 16.15 -10.97 14.78
N LYS A 183 16.07 -12.27 15.09
CA LYS A 183 16.19 -13.34 14.08
C LYS A 183 15.26 -12.97 12.92
N GLY A 184 15.87 -12.60 11.80
CA GLY A 184 15.16 -12.41 10.55
C GLY A 184 14.33 -13.65 10.32
N SER A 185 13.03 -13.49 10.09
CA SER A 185 12.11 -14.59 9.79
C SER A 185 12.39 -15.28 8.46
N SER A 186 13.52 -15.00 7.81
CA SER A 186 14.06 -15.77 6.70
C SER A 186 14.89 -16.90 7.29
N GLN A 187 14.44 -18.14 7.12
CA GLN A 187 15.40 -19.23 6.96
C GLN A 187 16.40 -18.75 5.91
N PHE A 188 17.66 -18.66 6.31
CA PHE A 188 18.74 -18.38 5.37
C PHE A 188 18.84 -19.60 4.47
N CYS A 189 18.13 -19.58 3.34
CA CYS A 189 18.42 -20.50 2.26
C CYS A 189 19.76 -20.01 1.66
N PRO A 190 20.80 -20.86 1.64
CA PRO A 190 22.02 -20.49 0.93
C PRO A 190 21.63 -20.13 -0.51
N PRO A 191 22.19 -19.05 -1.08
CA PRO A 191 22.01 -18.77 -2.49
C PRO A 191 22.44 -20.01 -3.29
N PRO A 192 21.85 -20.24 -4.47
CA PRO A 192 22.28 -21.35 -5.30
C PRO A 192 23.79 -21.21 -5.58
N PRO A 193 24.54 -22.32 -5.61
CA PRO A 193 25.99 -22.28 -5.81
C PRO A 193 26.33 -21.52 -7.09
N GLU A 194 27.24 -20.57 -6.95
CA GLU A 194 27.76 -19.76 -8.05
C GLU A 194 29.18 -20.25 -8.38
N PHE A 195 29.41 -20.64 -9.62
CA PHE A 195 30.73 -21.03 -10.13
C PHE A 195 30.94 -20.33 -11.46
N ASP A 196 32.04 -19.57 -11.57
CA ASP A 196 32.40 -18.81 -12.78
C ASP A 196 31.25 -17.93 -13.33
N ASN A 197 30.66 -17.10 -12.45
CA ASN A 197 29.49 -16.24 -12.72
C ASN A 197 28.20 -16.97 -13.18
N ASN A 198 28.17 -18.30 -13.10
CA ASN A 198 26.99 -19.10 -13.40
C ASN A 198 26.35 -19.60 -12.10
N VAL A 199 25.05 -19.32 -11.95
CA VAL A 199 24.24 -19.76 -10.81
C VAL A 199 23.61 -21.11 -11.14
N TYR A 200 24.00 -22.15 -10.41
CA TYR A 200 23.50 -23.51 -10.60
C TYR A 200 22.32 -23.76 -9.67
N GLU A 201 21.11 -23.79 -10.25
CA GLU A 201 19.85 -24.09 -9.55
C GLU A 201 19.25 -25.40 -10.06
N THR A 202 18.99 -26.35 -9.17
CA THR A 202 18.25 -27.58 -9.52
C THR A 202 16.76 -27.28 -9.75
N GLN A 203 16.06 -28.16 -10.47
CA GLN A 203 14.61 -28.03 -10.65
C GLN A 203 13.86 -28.12 -9.32
N LEU A 204 14.35 -28.93 -8.39
CA LEU A 204 13.80 -29.06 -7.02
C LEU A 204 13.88 -27.72 -6.28
N GLN A 205 15.04 -27.07 -6.26
CA GLN A 205 15.23 -25.77 -5.60
C GLN A 205 14.31 -24.69 -6.18
N LYS A 206 14.14 -24.68 -7.51
CA LYS A 206 13.19 -23.76 -8.18
C LYS A 206 11.74 -24.04 -7.78
N ALA A 207 11.37 -25.30 -7.63
CA ALA A 207 10.04 -25.72 -7.20
C ALA A 207 9.77 -25.32 -5.74
N GLU A 208 10.74 -25.54 -4.86
CA GLU A 208 10.68 -25.15 -3.45
C GLU A 208 10.56 -23.63 -3.30
N GLU A 209 11.38 -22.85 -4.01
CA GLU A 209 11.32 -21.38 -3.94
C GLU A 209 9.98 -20.84 -4.47
N ALA A 210 9.46 -21.40 -5.56
CA ALA A 210 8.14 -21.06 -6.09
C ALA A 210 7.00 -21.44 -5.12
N GLY A 211 7.12 -22.60 -4.48
CA GLY A 211 6.23 -23.07 -3.42
C GLY A 211 6.24 -22.12 -2.24
N ASP A 212 7.40 -21.84 -1.68
CA ASP A 212 7.56 -20.93 -0.55
C ASP A 212 7.11 -19.51 -0.84
N ALA A 213 7.32 -19.03 -2.06
CA ALA A 213 6.82 -17.73 -2.47
C ALA A 213 5.29 -17.70 -2.56
N THR A 214 4.63 -18.82 -2.86
CA THR A 214 3.18 -18.89 -3.11
C THR A 214 2.40 -19.32 -1.87
N THR A 215 2.84 -20.37 -1.19
CA THR A 215 2.09 -21.11 -0.17
C THR A 215 2.59 -20.81 1.25
N SER A 216 3.88 -20.58 1.48
CA SER A 216 4.46 -20.37 2.82
C SER A 216 4.23 -18.96 3.41
N THR A 217 3.15 -18.29 3.01
CA THR A 217 2.78 -16.96 3.53
C THR A 217 1.59 -17.03 4.49
N GLY A 218 1.44 -16.00 5.34
CA GLY A 218 0.27 -15.89 6.21
C GLY A 218 -1.03 -15.85 5.39
N ASN A 219 -2.17 -16.19 5.99
CA ASN A 219 -3.47 -16.13 5.31
C ASN A 219 -3.81 -14.68 4.91
N THR A 220 -3.41 -14.29 3.69
CA THR A 220 -3.73 -12.98 3.11
C THR A 220 -5.13 -12.98 2.52
N SER A 221 -5.78 -11.82 2.49
CA SER A 221 -7.01 -11.61 1.72
C SER A 221 -6.76 -11.95 0.24
N SER A 222 -7.73 -12.62 -0.37
CA SER A 222 -7.75 -12.95 -1.80
C SER A 222 -7.99 -11.70 -2.66
N GLY A 223 -7.60 -11.76 -3.92
CA GLY A 223 -8.01 -10.78 -4.93
C GLY A 223 -9.41 -11.09 -5.46
N ALA A 224 -9.72 -10.57 -6.64
CA ALA A 224 -10.98 -10.83 -7.35
C ALA A 224 -11.18 -12.33 -7.68
N ASP A 225 -10.09 -13.09 -7.74
CA ASP A 225 -10.03 -14.53 -7.99
C ASP A 225 -10.42 -15.40 -6.77
N ASN A 226 -10.75 -14.79 -5.63
CA ASN A 226 -11.15 -15.45 -4.37
C ASN A 226 -10.22 -16.57 -3.86
N SER A 227 -9.06 -16.74 -4.48
CA SER A 227 -8.08 -17.76 -4.15
C SER A 227 -7.28 -17.29 -2.95
N LYS A 228 -7.31 -18.06 -1.88
CA LYS A 228 -6.56 -17.81 -0.65
C LYS A 228 -5.33 -18.70 -0.61
N VAL A 229 -4.32 -18.27 0.14
CA VAL A 229 -3.07 -19.02 0.34
C VAL A 229 -3.31 -20.44 0.86
N GLY A 230 -4.28 -20.63 1.77
CA GLY A 230 -4.65 -21.98 2.23
C GLY A 230 -5.20 -22.89 1.13
N LEU A 231 -5.93 -22.35 0.16
CA LEU A 231 -6.45 -23.12 -0.98
C LEU A 231 -5.33 -23.48 -1.96
N LEU A 232 -4.40 -22.55 -2.17
CA LEU A 232 -3.20 -22.79 -2.97
C LEU A 232 -2.29 -23.84 -2.34
N LYS A 233 -2.21 -23.93 -1.01
CA LYS A 233 -1.50 -25.02 -0.31
C LYS A 233 -2.09 -26.38 -0.66
N ASN A 234 -3.42 -26.50 -0.59
CA ASN A 234 -4.10 -27.74 -0.88
C ASN A 234 -3.95 -28.14 -2.36
N ALA A 235 -4.04 -27.17 -3.29
CA ALA A 235 -3.86 -27.44 -4.72
C ALA A 235 -2.40 -27.69 -5.14
N TRP A 236 -1.41 -27.27 -4.35
CA TRP A 236 0.01 -27.28 -4.70
C TRP A 236 0.55 -28.62 -5.22
N PRO A 237 0.18 -29.80 -4.63
CA PRO A 237 0.66 -31.10 -5.12
C PRO A 237 0.32 -31.36 -6.59
N VAL A 238 -0.77 -30.77 -7.10
CA VAL A 238 -1.26 -30.98 -8.47
C VAL A 238 -0.78 -29.88 -9.42
N VAL A 239 -0.89 -28.61 -9.01
CA VAL A 239 -0.60 -27.46 -9.90
C VAL A 239 0.80 -26.88 -9.73
N GLY A 240 1.59 -27.34 -8.75
CA GLY A 240 2.87 -26.75 -8.37
C GLY A 240 3.86 -26.65 -9.53
N GLU A 241 3.97 -27.69 -10.35
CA GLU A 241 4.89 -27.71 -11.50
C GLU A 241 4.45 -26.72 -12.60
N LEU A 242 3.15 -26.64 -12.91
CA LEU A 242 2.62 -25.69 -13.88
C LEU A 242 2.86 -24.24 -13.44
N ILE A 243 2.69 -23.97 -12.13
CA ILE A 243 2.96 -22.65 -11.54
C ILE A 243 4.46 -22.34 -11.58
N ARG A 244 5.32 -23.31 -11.24
CA ARG A 244 6.78 -23.15 -11.30
C ARG A 244 7.25 -22.77 -12.71
N GLN A 245 6.77 -23.48 -13.74
CA GLN A 245 7.10 -23.18 -15.13
C GLN A 245 6.59 -21.79 -15.57
N LEU A 246 5.36 -21.43 -15.20
CA LEU A 246 4.81 -20.10 -15.44
C LEU A 246 5.70 -19.02 -14.83
N TYR A 247 6.08 -19.21 -13.57
CA TYR A 247 6.92 -18.27 -12.86
C TYR A 247 8.30 -18.17 -13.48
N GLU A 248 8.91 -19.27 -13.89
CA GLU A 248 10.24 -19.26 -14.49
C GLU A 248 10.28 -18.49 -15.83
N GLN A 249 9.17 -18.47 -16.56
CA GLN A 249 9.09 -17.87 -17.90
C GLN A 249 8.75 -16.39 -17.91
N CYS A 250 7.96 -15.92 -16.95
CA CYS A 250 7.64 -14.49 -16.81
C CYS A 250 8.87 -13.54 -16.86
N PRO A 251 9.98 -13.75 -16.13
CA PRO A 251 11.13 -12.84 -16.15
C PRO A 251 11.98 -13.06 -17.39
N LYS A 252 12.06 -14.29 -17.94
CA LYS A 252 12.83 -14.60 -19.15
C LYS A 252 12.24 -13.89 -20.37
N ILE A 253 10.92 -13.97 -20.50
CA ILE A 253 10.17 -13.26 -21.55
C ILE A 253 10.10 -11.75 -21.25
N GLY A 254 10.19 -11.37 -19.96
CA GLY A 254 10.12 -9.96 -19.53
C GLY A 254 8.68 -9.46 -19.41
N TYR A 255 7.75 -10.34 -19.04
CA TYR A 255 6.31 -10.07 -19.08
C TYR A 255 5.61 -10.46 -17.78
N HIS A 256 4.67 -9.62 -17.34
CA HIS A 256 3.76 -9.91 -16.24
C HIS A 256 2.37 -10.23 -16.84
N PRO A 257 1.76 -11.39 -16.53
CA PRO A 257 0.48 -11.78 -17.13
C PRO A 257 -0.68 -10.81 -16.86
N LYS A 258 -1.63 -10.71 -17.80
CA LYS A 258 -2.77 -9.77 -17.75
C LYS A 258 -3.68 -10.02 -16.57
N CYS A 259 -4.06 -11.27 -16.33
CA CYS A 259 -4.98 -11.63 -15.23
C CYS A 259 -4.45 -11.21 -13.84
N PHE A 260 -3.13 -11.01 -13.69
CA PHE A 260 -2.51 -10.55 -12.43
C PHE A 260 -2.43 -9.01 -12.30
N LYS A 261 -2.79 -8.25 -13.35
CA LYS A 261 -2.76 -6.78 -13.38
C LYS A 261 -4.05 -6.11 -12.89
N HIS A 262 -5.05 -6.90 -12.51
CA HIS A 262 -6.30 -6.40 -11.95
C HIS A 262 -6.24 -6.37 -10.43
N ALA A 263 -6.63 -5.23 -9.85
CA ALA A 263 -6.66 -5.02 -8.40
C ALA A 263 -8.07 -4.68 -7.93
N GLU A 264 -8.47 -5.26 -6.82
CA GLU A 264 -9.64 -4.79 -6.09
C GLU A 264 -9.20 -3.92 -4.92
N VAL A 265 -9.55 -2.64 -4.95
CA VAL A 265 -9.09 -1.66 -3.97
C VAL A 265 -10.08 -1.58 -2.82
N VAL A 266 -9.62 -1.93 -1.62
CA VAL A 266 -10.38 -1.78 -0.38
C VAL A 266 -9.87 -0.57 0.38
N MET A 267 -10.79 0.28 0.82
CA MET A 267 -10.47 1.49 1.60
C MET A 267 -10.41 1.17 3.09
N ILE A 268 -9.22 1.31 3.70
CA ILE A 268 -9.01 1.12 5.14
C ILE A 268 -8.83 2.48 5.83
N PRO A 269 -9.60 2.81 6.88
CA PRO A 269 -9.42 4.06 7.61
C PRO A 269 -8.01 4.20 8.19
N LYS A 270 -7.40 5.38 8.05
CA LYS A 270 -6.17 5.73 8.77
C LYS A 270 -6.46 5.78 10.26
N LEU A 271 -5.59 5.17 11.06
CA LEU A 271 -5.66 5.19 12.52
C LEU A 271 -5.74 6.65 13.02
N GLY A 272 -6.66 6.92 13.94
CA GLY A 272 -6.79 8.22 14.60
C GLY A 272 -7.54 9.30 13.81
N LYS A 273 -7.95 9.06 12.55
CA LYS A 273 -8.75 10.02 11.80
C LYS A 273 -10.24 9.89 12.19
N ARG A 274 -10.79 10.97 12.78
CA ARG A 274 -12.20 11.06 13.18
C ARG A 274 -13.10 11.41 11.99
N ASN A 275 -12.65 12.34 11.14
CA ASN A 275 -13.37 12.70 9.92
C ASN A 275 -13.00 11.74 8.77
N LEU A 276 -13.97 10.95 8.32
CA LEU A 276 -13.84 10.00 7.21
C LEU A 276 -14.46 10.50 5.90
N SER A 277 -14.93 11.76 5.83
CA SER A 277 -15.45 12.36 4.59
C SER A 277 -14.35 12.68 3.58
N SER A 278 -13.11 12.88 4.06
CA SER A 278 -11.97 13.12 3.17
C SER A 278 -11.33 11.82 2.66
N PRO A 279 -11.07 11.67 1.35
CA PRO A 279 -10.30 10.55 0.80
C PRO A 279 -8.92 10.38 1.45
N ARG A 280 -8.30 11.48 1.94
CA ARG A 280 -7.01 11.46 2.63
C ARG A 280 -7.03 10.71 3.96
N SER A 281 -8.20 10.51 4.54
CA SER A 281 -8.41 9.74 5.78
C SER A 281 -8.41 8.22 5.54
N TRP A 282 -8.33 7.77 4.29
CA TRP A 282 -8.34 6.36 3.91
C TRP A 282 -6.98 5.92 3.36
N ARG A 283 -6.70 4.63 3.44
CA ARG A 283 -5.60 3.94 2.75
C ARG A 283 -6.21 2.99 1.72
N PRO A 284 -5.94 3.19 0.43
CA PRO A 284 -6.33 2.23 -0.58
C PRO A 284 -5.41 1.01 -0.49
N ILE A 285 -5.97 -0.19 -0.30
CA ILE A 285 -5.21 -1.44 -0.33
C ILE A 285 -5.63 -2.24 -1.56
N SER A 286 -4.67 -2.54 -2.42
CA SER A 286 -4.87 -3.37 -3.61
C SER A 286 -4.88 -4.84 -3.23
N LEU A 287 -6.05 -5.47 -3.32
CA LEU A 287 -6.20 -6.92 -3.27
C LEU A 287 -5.89 -7.50 -4.65
N LEU A 288 -4.74 -8.15 -4.76
CA LEU A 288 -4.25 -8.81 -5.97
C LEU A 288 -4.42 -10.33 -5.86
N SER A 289 -4.40 -11.01 -7.02
CA SER A 289 -4.39 -12.48 -7.09
C SER A 289 -3.33 -13.07 -6.17
N CYS A 290 -3.70 -14.08 -5.39
CA CYS A 290 -2.71 -14.76 -4.53
C CYS A 290 -1.64 -15.49 -5.35
N LEU A 291 -2.01 -16.02 -6.52
CA LEU A 291 -1.07 -16.61 -7.47
C LEU A 291 -0.14 -15.53 -8.05
N GLY A 292 -0.69 -14.41 -8.52
CA GLY A 292 0.11 -13.27 -9.00
C GLY A 292 1.09 -12.74 -7.94
N LYS A 293 0.64 -12.61 -6.67
CA LYS A 293 1.49 -12.21 -5.54
C LYS A 293 2.62 -13.20 -5.27
N GLY A 294 2.40 -14.50 -5.47
CA GLY A 294 3.46 -15.51 -5.36
C GLY A 294 4.58 -15.24 -6.35
N ARG A 295 4.24 -14.95 -7.61
CA ARG A 295 5.20 -14.56 -8.63
C ARG A 295 5.95 -13.28 -8.30
N GLU A 296 5.22 -12.22 -7.93
CA GLU A 296 5.80 -10.94 -7.54
C GLU A 296 6.80 -11.10 -6.39
N ARG A 297 6.45 -11.92 -5.39
CA ARG A 297 7.29 -12.19 -4.22
C ARG A 297 8.58 -12.91 -4.58
N LEU A 298 8.51 -13.90 -5.46
CA LEU A 298 9.68 -14.63 -5.93
C LEU A 298 10.73 -13.67 -6.53
N ILE A 299 10.29 -12.81 -7.46
CA ILE A 299 11.17 -11.81 -8.07
C ILE A 299 11.65 -10.81 -7.03
N ALA A 300 10.76 -10.34 -6.15
CA ALA A 300 11.11 -9.36 -5.15
C ALA A 300 12.19 -9.88 -4.20
N ARG A 301 12.13 -11.15 -3.79
CA ARG A 301 13.16 -11.80 -2.97
C ARG A 301 14.51 -11.83 -3.67
N ARG A 302 14.54 -12.27 -4.94
CA ARG A 302 15.78 -12.31 -5.75
C ARG A 302 16.36 -10.91 -5.99
N MET A 303 15.53 -9.93 -6.35
CA MET A 303 15.95 -8.53 -6.50
C MET A 303 16.46 -7.94 -5.18
N THR A 304 15.78 -8.23 -4.07
CA THR A 304 16.22 -7.75 -2.75
C THR A 304 17.57 -8.34 -2.36
N TYR A 305 17.76 -9.64 -2.57
CA TYR A 305 19.04 -10.31 -2.31
C TYR A 305 20.16 -9.68 -3.14
N ALA A 306 19.97 -9.53 -4.45
CA ALA A 306 20.96 -8.91 -5.33
C ALA A 306 21.23 -7.44 -4.95
N SER A 307 20.20 -6.69 -4.55
CA SER A 307 20.33 -5.29 -4.15
C SER A 307 21.18 -5.11 -2.90
N VAL A 308 21.08 -6.04 -1.95
CA VAL A 308 21.85 -6.00 -0.69
C VAL A 308 23.27 -6.51 -0.90
N THR A 309 23.44 -7.64 -1.60
CA THR A 309 24.76 -8.26 -1.81
C THR A 309 25.66 -7.46 -2.73
N ARG A 310 25.11 -6.82 -3.76
CA ARG A 310 25.85 -5.99 -4.72
C ARG A 310 25.90 -4.51 -4.34
N GLY A 311 25.40 -4.14 -3.15
CA GLY A 311 25.44 -2.76 -2.66
C GLY A 311 24.62 -1.74 -3.47
N VAL A 312 23.62 -2.19 -4.25
CA VAL A 312 22.77 -1.30 -5.07
C VAL A 312 21.97 -0.35 -4.19
N VAL A 313 21.40 -0.86 -3.09
CA VAL A 313 20.65 -0.05 -2.13
C VAL A 313 21.55 0.41 -1.00
N HIS A 314 21.53 1.71 -0.75
CA HIS A 314 22.35 2.34 0.28
C HIS A 314 22.21 1.66 1.66
N PRO A 315 23.30 1.45 2.44
CA PRO A 315 23.23 0.77 3.74
C PRO A 315 22.29 1.41 4.76
N ARG A 316 22.13 2.73 4.71
CA ARG A 316 21.21 3.51 5.57
C ARG A 316 19.75 3.58 5.08
N GLN A 317 19.39 2.87 4.00
CA GLN A 317 17.99 2.63 3.63
C GLN A 317 17.54 1.32 4.26
N ILE A 318 16.67 1.37 5.26
CA ILE A 318 16.39 0.24 6.17
C ILE A 318 14.99 -0.35 5.95
N GLY A 319 14.08 0.43 5.37
CA GLY A 319 12.70 -0.01 5.13
C GLY A 319 12.61 -1.16 4.12
N ALA A 320 11.71 -2.12 4.39
CA ALA A 320 11.35 -3.24 3.51
C ALA A 320 12.49 -4.19 3.09
N LEU A 321 13.66 -4.13 3.75
CA LEU A 321 14.79 -5.03 3.49
C LEU A 321 14.94 -6.08 4.60
N PRO A 322 15.38 -7.31 4.26
CA PRO A 322 15.59 -8.38 5.23
C PRO A 322 16.70 -8.01 6.20
N LYS A 323 16.57 -8.46 7.45
CA LYS A 323 17.55 -8.26 8.54
C LYS A 323 17.84 -6.78 8.87
N ARG A 324 17.02 -5.85 8.37
CA ARG A 324 17.04 -4.43 8.70
C ARG A 324 15.78 -4.10 9.51
N SER A 325 15.91 -3.25 10.54
CA SER A 325 14.77 -2.94 11.42
C SER A 325 14.74 -1.46 11.78
N ALA A 326 13.54 -0.93 12.02
CA ALA A 326 13.36 0.44 12.51
C ALA A 326 14.14 0.68 13.82
N VAL A 327 14.26 -0.35 14.68
CA VAL A 327 15.05 -0.27 15.92
C VAL A 327 16.53 -0.04 15.62
N GLY A 328 17.09 -0.74 14.62
CA GLY A 328 18.47 -0.54 14.18
C GLY A 328 18.70 0.84 13.58
N LEU A 329 17.71 1.39 12.85
CA LEU A 329 17.77 2.75 12.32
C LEU A 329 17.84 3.78 13.46
N VAL A 330 16.92 3.67 14.42
CA VAL A 330 16.85 4.58 15.57
C VAL A 330 18.13 4.47 16.41
N ALA A 331 18.64 3.26 16.68
CA ALA A 331 19.89 3.09 17.40
C ALA A 331 21.09 3.75 16.68
N SER A 332 21.13 3.66 15.34
CA SER A 332 22.17 4.30 14.53
C SER A 332 22.07 5.84 14.58
N LEU A 333 20.85 6.36 14.50
CA LEU A 333 20.57 7.80 14.65
C LEU A 333 20.94 8.30 16.05
N THR A 334 20.54 7.59 17.11
CA THR A 334 20.87 7.94 18.50
C THR A 334 22.38 7.95 18.72
N LYS A 335 23.11 6.95 18.21
CA LYS A 335 24.57 6.92 18.29
C LYS A 335 25.22 8.13 17.58
N ALA A 336 24.72 8.51 16.41
CA ALA A 336 25.23 9.69 15.68
C ALA A 336 25.00 11.00 16.48
N ILE A 337 23.86 11.10 17.16
CA ILE A 337 23.55 12.22 18.06
C ILE A 337 24.51 12.26 19.24
N GLU A 338 24.65 11.15 19.96
CA GLU A 338 25.55 11.04 21.12
C GLU A 338 27.00 11.38 20.77
N GLN A 339 27.50 10.84 19.66
CA GLN A 339 28.87 11.13 19.18
C GLN A 339 29.08 12.61 18.86
N THR A 340 28.05 13.28 18.34
CA THR A 340 28.13 14.71 18.02
C THR A 340 28.14 15.57 19.28
N VAL A 341 27.32 15.22 20.27
CA VAL A 341 27.26 15.90 21.57
C VAL A 341 28.59 15.74 22.31
N VAL A 342 29.17 14.54 22.34
CA VAL A 342 30.49 14.29 22.95
C VAL A 342 31.60 15.09 22.27
N ALA A 343 31.49 15.31 20.95
CA ALA A 343 32.45 16.12 20.20
C ALA A 343 32.30 17.63 20.40
N GLY A 344 31.37 18.10 21.25
CA GLY A 344 31.12 19.53 21.48
C GLY A 344 30.54 20.26 20.27
N LYS A 345 29.91 19.54 19.33
CA LYS A 345 29.37 20.07 18.09
C LYS A 345 27.85 20.21 18.15
N VAL A 346 27.29 21.05 17.29
CA VAL A 346 25.84 21.21 17.11
C VAL A 346 25.34 20.18 16.09
N ILE A 347 24.20 19.56 16.38
CA ILE A 347 23.51 18.63 15.50
C ILE A 347 22.11 19.13 15.19
N MET A 348 21.69 19.02 13.93
CA MET A 348 20.31 19.27 13.52
C MET A 348 19.78 18.08 12.73
N VAL A 349 18.56 17.67 13.04
CA VAL A 349 17.85 16.58 12.36
C VAL A 349 16.67 17.18 11.62
N SER A 350 16.62 16.93 10.31
CA SER A 350 15.47 17.27 9.46
C SER A 350 14.80 15.98 8.98
N THR A 351 13.48 15.98 8.86
CA THR A 351 12.70 14.83 8.40
C THR A 351 11.87 15.24 7.19
N ALA A 352 11.91 14.43 6.14
CA ALA A 352 11.10 14.56 4.94
C ALA A 352 10.20 13.33 4.78
N ASP A 353 8.94 13.56 4.41
CA ASP A 353 7.94 12.53 4.10
C ASP A 353 7.50 12.69 2.64
N VAL A 354 7.69 11.65 1.82
CA VAL A 354 7.32 11.70 0.39
C VAL A 354 5.81 11.56 0.24
N GLN A 355 5.16 12.65 -0.20
CA GLN A 355 3.71 12.65 -0.37
C GLN A 355 3.27 11.62 -1.43
N VAL A 356 2.43 10.66 -1.03
CA VAL A 356 1.84 9.64 -1.93
C VAL A 356 2.88 8.80 -2.69
N ALA A 357 4.00 8.48 -2.03
CA ALA A 357 5.17 7.80 -2.56
C ALA A 357 4.89 6.67 -3.59
N PHE A 358 4.12 5.64 -3.21
CA PHE A 358 3.83 4.52 -4.13
C PHE A 358 3.04 4.93 -5.37
N ASN A 359 2.11 5.89 -5.27
CA ASN A 359 1.27 6.26 -6.41
C ASN A 359 2.01 7.16 -7.41
N ALA A 360 3.10 7.81 -6.99
CA ALA A 360 3.86 8.73 -7.83
C ALA A 360 4.90 8.04 -8.72
N VAL A 361 5.17 6.75 -8.52
CA VAL A 361 6.21 6.03 -9.28
C VAL A 361 5.84 5.96 -10.76
N MET A 362 6.69 6.52 -11.61
CA MET A 362 6.53 6.52 -13.06
C MET A 362 7.24 5.33 -13.70
N ARG A 363 6.53 4.58 -14.54
CA ARG A 363 7.05 3.40 -15.25
C ARG A 363 8.36 3.67 -15.97
N ASN A 364 8.38 4.64 -16.88
CA ASN A 364 9.55 4.91 -17.73
C ASN A 364 10.78 5.29 -16.88
N ARG A 365 10.57 6.00 -15.77
CA ARG A 365 11.64 6.36 -14.83
C ARG A 365 12.15 5.13 -14.09
N LEU A 366 11.27 4.29 -13.55
CA LEU A 366 11.67 3.04 -12.90
C LEU A 366 12.47 2.15 -13.88
N THR A 367 11.99 1.95 -15.10
CA THR A 367 12.68 1.12 -16.11
C THR A 367 14.04 1.70 -16.47
N LEU A 368 14.15 3.02 -16.66
CA LEU A 368 15.43 3.68 -16.88
C LEU A 368 16.40 3.47 -15.70
N ARG A 369 15.92 3.61 -14.46
CA ARG A 369 16.73 3.39 -13.25
C ARG A 369 17.24 1.97 -13.17
N LEU A 370 16.40 0.98 -13.44
CA LEU A 370 16.82 -0.42 -13.44
C LEU A 370 17.93 -0.67 -14.46
N ARG A 371 17.83 -0.08 -15.67
CA ARG A 371 18.89 -0.16 -16.68
C ARG A 371 20.18 0.54 -16.24
N GLN A 372 20.09 1.74 -15.68
CA GLN A 372 21.25 2.48 -15.16
C GLN A 372 21.96 1.77 -14.01
N GLN A 373 21.22 1.01 -13.20
CA GLN A 373 21.76 0.18 -12.12
C GLN A 373 22.34 -1.16 -12.59
N GLY A 374 22.29 -1.45 -13.90
CA GLY A 374 22.82 -2.69 -14.48
C GLY A 374 21.93 -3.91 -14.26
N TRP A 375 20.63 -3.75 -14.00
CA TRP A 375 19.72 -4.89 -13.93
C TRP A 375 19.57 -5.55 -15.31
N PRO A 376 19.49 -6.89 -15.38
CA PRO A 376 19.26 -7.58 -16.63
C PRO A 376 18.03 -7.04 -17.36
N ASP A 377 18.12 -6.88 -18.69
CA ASP A 377 17.01 -6.36 -19.49
C ASP A 377 15.69 -7.13 -19.29
N PRO A 378 15.66 -8.48 -19.20
CA PRO A 378 14.42 -9.20 -18.95
C PRO A 378 13.73 -8.81 -17.62
N VAL A 379 14.50 -8.50 -16.57
CA VAL A 379 13.97 -8.02 -15.28
C VAL A 379 13.42 -6.60 -15.42
N SER A 380 14.13 -5.73 -16.15
CA SER A 380 13.70 -4.36 -16.43
C SER A 380 12.41 -4.33 -17.27
N ARG A 381 12.30 -5.19 -18.28
CA ARG A 381 11.09 -5.39 -19.10
C ARG A 381 9.94 -5.95 -18.26
N TRP A 382 10.22 -6.92 -17.40
CA TRP A 382 9.21 -7.45 -16.48
C TRP A 382 8.66 -6.34 -15.56
N ALA A 383 9.52 -5.50 -14.96
CA ALA A 383 9.08 -4.39 -14.12
C ALA A 383 8.25 -3.35 -14.90
N ALA A 384 8.63 -3.07 -16.16
CA ALA A 384 7.85 -2.21 -17.05
C ALA A 384 6.47 -2.83 -17.36
N SER A 385 6.42 -4.13 -17.65
CA SER A 385 5.18 -4.87 -17.88
C SER A 385 4.31 -4.95 -16.63
N PHE A 386 4.91 -5.08 -15.44
CA PHE A 386 4.21 -5.11 -14.16
C PHE A 386 3.43 -3.82 -13.90
N MET A 387 3.96 -2.68 -14.35
CA MET A 387 3.34 -1.35 -14.20
C MET A 387 2.43 -0.95 -15.37
N THR A 388 2.41 -1.68 -16.47
CA THR A 388 1.62 -1.34 -17.68
C THR A 388 0.29 -2.08 -17.69
N ASP A 389 -0.76 -1.43 -18.21
CA ASP A 389 -2.12 -2.00 -18.36
C ASP A 389 -2.67 -2.59 -17.06
N ARG A 390 -2.52 -1.82 -15.98
CA ARG A 390 -3.13 -2.17 -14.69
C ARG A 390 -4.51 -1.56 -14.58
N TYR A 391 -5.41 -2.34 -14.00
CA TYR A 391 -6.79 -1.94 -13.77
C TYR A 391 -7.10 -2.08 -12.29
N ALA A 392 -7.94 -1.18 -11.78
CA ALA A 392 -8.43 -1.25 -10.43
C ALA A 392 -9.91 -0.87 -10.37
N ARG A 393 -10.65 -1.62 -9.55
CA ARG A 393 -12.00 -1.27 -9.12
C ARG A 393 -12.04 -1.08 -7.62
N ILE A 394 -12.84 -0.15 -7.14
CA ILE A 394 -12.94 0.16 -5.72
C ILE A 394 -14.11 -0.62 -5.13
N ARG A 395 -13.86 -1.33 -4.01
CA ARG A 395 -14.91 -1.91 -3.18
C ARG A 395 -15.21 -1.00 -2.01
N LEU A 396 -16.42 -0.44 -1.98
CA LEU A 396 -16.95 0.35 -0.87
C LEU A 396 -18.27 -0.24 -0.37
N GLN A 397 -18.29 -0.68 0.89
CA GLN A 397 -19.49 -1.22 1.55
C GLN A 397 -20.19 -2.35 0.76
N GLY A 398 -19.43 -3.18 0.04
CA GLY A 398 -19.97 -4.29 -0.75
C GLY A 398 -20.32 -3.94 -2.20
N THR A 399 -20.34 -2.66 -2.55
CA THR A 399 -20.50 -2.20 -3.95
C THR A 399 -19.13 -2.09 -4.61
N LEU A 400 -19.04 -2.53 -5.86
CA LEU A 400 -17.86 -2.39 -6.72
C LEU A 400 -18.11 -1.28 -7.73
N THR A 401 -17.09 -0.48 -7.99
CA THR A 401 -17.07 0.44 -9.14
C THR A 401 -16.76 -0.33 -10.42
N GLU A 402 -16.89 0.36 -11.55
CA GLU A 402 -16.29 -0.06 -12.81
C GLU A 402 -14.75 -0.11 -12.71
N ASP A 403 -14.14 -0.85 -13.63
CA ASP A 403 -12.69 -0.95 -13.74
C ASP A 403 -12.11 0.36 -14.28
N ALA A 404 -11.17 0.93 -13.53
CA ALA A 404 -10.42 2.12 -13.93
C ALA A 404 -8.98 1.74 -14.27
N ARG A 405 -8.47 2.25 -15.40
CA ARG A 405 -7.06 2.08 -15.78
C ARG A 405 -6.16 2.94 -14.87
N LEU A 406 -5.07 2.35 -14.38
CA LEU A 406 -4.07 3.04 -13.58
C LEU A 406 -2.89 3.46 -14.46
N ASN A 407 -2.66 4.78 -14.54
CA ASN A 407 -1.62 5.36 -15.40
C ASN A 407 -0.22 5.35 -14.77
N CYS A 408 -0.14 5.34 -13.44
CA CYS A 408 1.11 5.34 -12.69
C CYS A 408 0.94 4.72 -11.31
N GLY A 409 2.08 4.51 -10.65
CA GLY A 409 2.13 4.02 -9.30
C GLY A 409 2.30 2.51 -9.17
N LEU A 410 2.76 2.12 -7.99
CA LEU A 410 2.95 0.75 -7.57
C LEU A 410 1.78 0.33 -6.67
N PRO A 411 1.18 -0.86 -6.88
CA PRO A 411 0.05 -1.31 -6.07
C PRO A 411 0.40 -1.47 -4.58
N GLN A 412 -0.40 -0.84 -3.71
CA GLN A 412 -0.26 -0.94 -2.26
C GLN A 412 -0.85 -2.27 -1.75
N GLY A 413 -0.02 -3.31 -1.75
CA GLY A 413 -0.41 -4.69 -1.42
C GLY A 413 0.33 -5.76 -2.24
N SER A 414 1.05 -5.34 -3.29
CA SER A 414 1.98 -6.20 -4.01
C SER A 414 3.23 -6.48 -3.20
N SER A 415 3.78 -7.68 -3.42
CA SER A 415 5.06 -8.07 -2.79
C SER A 415 6.28 -7.50 -3.54
N ALA A 416 6.12 -7.06 -4.79
CA ALA A 416 7.18 -6.44 -5.59
C ALA A 416 7.27 -4.93 -5.40
N SER A 417 6.16 -4.26 -5.08
CA SER A 417 6.13 -2.80 -4.89
C SER A 417 7.23 -2.25 -3.96
N PRO A 418 7.53 -2.84 -2.78
CA PRO A 418 8.52 -2.26 -1.89
C PRO A 418 9.93 -2.19 -2.50
N ILE A 419 10.43 -3.28 -3.10
CA ILE A 419 11.77 -3.28 -3.70
C ILE A 419 11.84 -2.39 -4.93
N LEU A 420 10.79 -2.38 -5.77
CA LEU A 420 10.73 -1.48 -6.93
C LEU A 420 10.72 -0.01 -6.51
N PHE A 421 10.04 0.32 -5.41
CA PHE A 421 10.08 1.66 -4.83
C PHE A 421 11.49 2.03 -4.35
N LEU A 422 12.15 1.13 -3.61
CA LEU A 422 13.52 1.37 -3.13
C LEU A 422 14.52 1.59 -4.28
N LEU A 423 14.39 0.83 -5.37
CA LEU A 423 15.25 0.98 -6.56
C LEU A 423 14.94 2.27 -7.33
N HIS A 424 13.69 2.71 -7.32
CA HIS A 424 13.28 3.98 -7.91
C HIS A 424 13.87 5.18 -7.15
N THR A 425 13.81 5.15 -5.81
CA THR A 425 14.28 6.22 -4.93
C THR A 425 15.74 6.08 -4.51
N GLN A 426 16.44 5.06 -5.01
CA GLN A 426 17.85 4.79 -4.71
C GLN A 426 18.80 5.99 -4.85
N PRO A 427 18.62 6.94 -5.79
CA PRO A 427 19.48 8.12 -5.89
C PRO A 427 19.38 9.08 -4.68
N VAL A 428 18.25 9.10 -3.95
CA VAL A 428 17.99 10.06 -2.87
C VAL A 428 19.08 10.04 -1.78
N PRO A 429 19.48 8.88 -1.25
CA PRO A 429 20.63 8.78 -0.34
C PRO A 429 21.94 9.39 -0.84
N TYR A 430 22.17 9.45 -2.17
CA TYR A 430 23.42 9.89 -2.81
C TYR A 430 23.38 11.32 -3.32
N ILE A 431 22.27 12.04 -3.16
CA ILE A 431 22.22 13.47 -3.49
C ILE A 431 23.31 14.18 -2.70
N ARG A 432 24.24 14.88 -3.38
CA ARG A 432 25.39 15.49 -2.71
C ARG A 432 24.92 16.41 -1.58
N SER A 433 25.56 16.29 -0.43
CA SER A 433 25.51 17.35 0.58
C SER A 433 26.52 18.42 0.21
N THR A 434 26.27 19.64 0.67
CA THR A 434 27.18 20.76 0.47
C THR A 434 28.39 20.57 1.40
N ASP A 435 29.61 20.57 0.87
CA ASP A 435 30.84 20.41 1.67
C ASP A 435 31.47 21.77 2.04
N GLU A 436 30.93 22.86 1.49
CA GLU A 436 31.38 24.24 1.71
C GLU A 436 30.20 25.16 2.00
N VAL A 437 30.40 26.08 2.95
CA VAL A 437 29.48 27.19 3.23
C VAL A 437 30.28 28.48 3.28
N THR A 438 29.89 29.46 2.46
CA THR A 438 30.33 30.84 2.62
C THR A 438 29.26 31.60 3.40
N ILE A 439 29.43 31.68 4.73
CA ILE A 439 28.43 32.29 5.61
C ILE A 439 28.49 33.84 5.54
N THR A 440 29.62 34.42 5.12
CA THR A 440 29.82 35.86 4.84
C THR A 440 31.24 36.05 4.24
N GLN A 441 31.55 37.23 3.67
CA GLN A 441 32.84 37.62 3.05
C GLN A 441 34.12 37.45 3.91
N SER A 442 34.03 36.86 5.11
CA SER A 442 35.12 36.78 6.10
C SER A 442 35.39 35.38 6.67
N ILE A 443 34.76 34.30 6.18
CA ILE A 443 34.96 32.94 6.71
C ILE A 443 35.47 32.01 5.61
N LYS A 444 36.74 31.57 5.73
CA LYS A 444 37.39 30.57 4.86
C LYS A 444 36.64 29.24 4.94
N ALA A 445 36.55 28.55 3.79
CA ALA A 445 35.99 27.22 3.64
C ALA A 445 36.46 26.27 4.76
N LYS A 446 35.57 25.96 5.69
CA LYS A 446 35.76 24.87 6.65
C LYS A 446 35.18 23.61 6.02
N PHE A 447 35.98 22.55 5.94
CA PHE A 447 35.50 21.24 5.50
C PHE A 447 34.49 20.72 6.54
N VAL A 448 33.20 20.68 6.17
CA VAL A 448 32.14 20.17 7.04
C VAL A 448 31.77 18.76 6.65
N ALA A 449 31.59 17.87 7.64
CA ALA A 449 31.23 16.49 7.38
C ALA A 449 29.91 16.39 6.58
N PRO A 450 29.81 15.51 5.57
CA PRO A 450 28.65 15.38 4.71
C PRO A 450 27.39 14.97 5.48
N ALA A 451 26.22 15.32 4.93
CA ALA A 451 24.95 15.04 5.58
C ALA A 451 24.71 13.53 5.63
N GLN A 452 24.27 13.04 6.78
CA GLN A 452 23.95 11.63 6.93
C GLN A 452 22.45 11.43 6.73
N ARG A 453 22.08 10.64 5.72
CA ARG A 453 20.68 10.30 5.45
C ARG A 453 20.33 8.90 5.92
N PHE A 454 19.20 8.81 6.61
CA PHE A 454 18.63 7.63 7.22
C PHE A 454 17.21 7.48 6.69
N SER A 455 16.96 6.43 5.91
CA SER A 455 15.65 6.23 5.28
C SER A 455 14.98 4.96 5.78
N TYR A 456 13.67 5.03 5.95
CA TYR A 456 12.79 3.89 6.18
C TYR A 456 11.68 3.92 5.11
N ALA A 457 11.92 3.23 4.00
CA ALA A 457 11.05 3.29 2.83
C ALA A 457 10.95 4.74 2.30
N ASP A 458 9.80 5.38 2.43
CA ASP A 458 9.51 6.77 2.04
C ASP A 458 9.94 7.79 3.09
N ASP A 459 9.95 7.43 4.38
CA ASP A 459 10.39 8.33 5.45
C ASP A 459 11.91 8.54 5.36
N THR A 460 12.38 9.79 5.28
CA THR A 460 13.81 10.11 5.26
C THR A 460 14.15 11.14 6.33
N ALA A 461 15.12 10.80 7.18
CA ALA A 461 15.75 11.73 8.11
C ALA A 461 17.15 12.08 7.62
N MET A 462 17.51 13.35 7.73
CA MET A 462 18.83 13.88 7.41
C MET A 462 19.43 14.54 8.65
N ILE A 463 20.65 14.14 8.98
CA ILE A 463 21.45 14.71 10.06
C ILE A 463 22.52 15.60 9.47
N ARG A 464 22.68 16.78 10.07
CA ARG A 464 23.79 17.68 9.80
C ARG A 464 24.47 18.10 11.10
N THR A 465 25.79 18.25 11.04
CA THR A 465 26.62 18.59 12.19
C THR A 465 27.48 19.81 11.85
N GLY A 466 27.55 20.78 12.76
CA GLY A 466 28.37 22.00 12.61
C GLY A 466 28.94 22.47 13.95
N ASN A 467 29.67 23.59 13.94
CA ASN A 467 30.30 24.12 15.16
C ASN A 467 29.42 25.16 15.88
N SER A 468 28.49 25.81 15.16
CA SER A 468 27.48 26.70 15.73
C SER A 468 26.07 26.36 15.23
N LEU A 469 25.06 26.93 15.88
CA LEU A 469 23.66 26.75 15.47
C LEU A 469 23.41 27.38 14.10
N GLU A 470 23.93 28.58 13.87
CA GLU A 470 23.78 29.34 12.62
C GLU A 470 24.44 28.60 11.45
N GLU A 471 25.67 28.11 11.62
CA GLU A 471 26.37 27.29 10.63
C GLU A 471 25.57 26.02 10.30
N THR A 472 25.09 25.31 11.33
CA THR A 472 24.36 24.07 11.15
C THR A 472 23.00 24.29 10.48
N ALA A 473 22.29 25.37 10.83
CA ALA A 473 21.02 25.72 10.23
C ALA A 473 21.16 26.09 8.75
N ALA A 474 22.17 26.89 8.40
CA ALA A 474 22.46 27.24 7.00
C ALA A 474 22.74 25.98 6.16
N LEU A 475 23.55 25.07 6.70
CA LEU A 475 23.85 23.79 6.06
C LEU A 475 22.61 22.92 5.82
N VAL A 476 21.73 22.79 6.83
CA VAL A 476 20.49 22.02 6.68
C VAL A 476 19.60 22.62 5.61
N THR A 477 19.45 23.95 5.57
CA THR A 477 18.64 24.63 4.56
C THR A 477 19.18 24.34 3.15
N MET A 478 20.49 24.49 2.93
CA MET A 478 21.10 24.19 1.64
C MET A 478 20.95 22.71 1.24
N ASP A 479 21.15 21.79 2.18
CA ASP A 479 21.01 20.36 1.92
C ASP A 479 19.55 19.95 1.64
N LEU A 480 18.57 20.62 2.27
CA LEU A 480 17.15 20.46 1.98
C LEU A 480 16.80 21.02 0.60
N GLU A 481 17.29 22.21 0.24
CA GLU A 481 17.14 22.76 -1.11
C GLU A 481 17.75 21.85 -2.18
N ASN A 482 18.93 21.29 -1.92
CA ASN A 482 19.56 20.30 -2.79
C ASN A 482 18.75 19.00 -2.89
N LEU A 483 18.11 18.58 -1.80
CA LEU A 483 17.20 17.42 -1.81
C LEU A 483 15.99 17.70 -2.69
N PHE A 484 15.33 18.85 -2.52
CA PHE A 484 14.15 19.25 -3.29
C PHE A 484 14.47 19.50 -4.78
N ASN A 485 15.58 20.21 -5.07
CA ASN A 485 16.01 20.51 -6.43
C ASN A 485 16.65 19.30 -7.11
N GLY A 486 17.33 18.44 -6.36
CA GLY A 486 17.85 17.16 -6.83
C GLY A 486 16.72 16.22 -7.25
N GLU A 487 15.65 16.14 -6.46
CA GLU A 487 14.43 15.44 -6.85
C GLU A 487 13.82 16.03 -8.13
N GLN A 488 13.71 17.35 -8.27
CA GLN A 488 13.23 18.01 -9.50
C GLN A 488 14.16 17.81 -10.70
N ARG A 489 15.49 17.79 -10.56
CA ARG A 489 16.39 17.47 -11.69
C ARG A 489 16.27 16.00 -12.09
N THR A 490 15.90 15.11 -11.16
CA THR A 490 15.54 13.72 -11.47
C THR A 490 14.09 13.56 -11.96
N ALA A 491 13.23 14.58 -11.82
CA ALA A 491 11.82 14.60 -12.21
C ALA A 491 11.54 15.76 -13.20
N SER A 492 11.43 15.44 -14.50
CA SER A 492 11.03 16.41 -15.56
C SER A 492 9.87 17.35 -15.15
N PRO A 493 9.78 18.57 -15.73
CA PRO A 493 9.12 19.75 -15.14
C PRO A 493 7.58 19.74 -15.12
N LEU A 494 6.93 18.57 -15.04
CA LEU A 494 5.47 18.43 -14.97
C LEU A 494 4.96 17.97 -13.59
N THR A 495 5.79 17.93 -12.55
CA THR A 495 5.31 17.49 -11.22
C THR A 495 5.81 18.41 -10.11
N THR A 496 4.98 19.39 -9.73
CA THR A 496 5.11 20.15 -8.48
C THR A 496 4.79 19.24 -7.30
N GLN A 497 5.79 18.52 -6.80
CA GLN A 497 5.73 17.89 -5.47
C GLN A 497 5.95 18.98 -4.42
N LYS A 498 4.87 19.43 -3.77
CA LYS A 498 4.97 20.24 -2.55
C LYS A 498 5.16 19.31 -1.35
N LEU A 499 6.40 19.18 -0.91
CA LEU A 499 6.75 18.63 0.40
C LEU A 499 6.31 19.63 1.48
N LYS A 500 5.68 19.15 2.56
CA LYS A 500 5.19 20.02 3.63
C LYS A 500 6.34 20.36 4.59
N ASN A 501 6.52 21.66 4.82
CA ASN A 501 7.28 22.22 5.94
C ASN A 501 6.70 21.78 7.28
#